data_AF-T0M8Y0-F1
#
_entry.id   AF-T0M8Y0-F1
#
_cell.length_a   1.000
_cell.length_b   1.000
_cell.length_c   1.000
_cell.angle_alpha   90.00
_cell.angle_beta   90.00
_cell.angle_gamma   90.00
#
_symmetry.space_group_name_H-M   'P 1'
#
loop_
_entity.id
_entity.type
_entity.pdbx_description
1 polymer ?
#
loop_
_entity_poly.entity_id
_entity_poly.type
_entity_poly.pdbx_seq_one_letter_code
_entity_poly.pdbx_strand_id
1 'polypeptide(L)'
;MAGKIMVSGTVYIDNSKLENAVIFIHVKGYGRARITHIDIEDPTFKKIILPRHSDYPEIEWNSEIVSIPVRGHELVIISQTLGKLIKLNGNIYVGGKGKGIFLGLHKEQIKSVEEYAAKLGIPPLKHKKI
;
A
#
# COMPACT_ATOMS: atom_id res chain seq x y z
N MET A 1 3.59 15.85 0.85
CA MET A 1 4.99 15.48 0.53
C MET A 1 5.04 15.15 -0.95
N ALA A 2 6.11 15.56 -1.67
CA ALA A 2 6.25 15.26 -3.09
C ALA A 2 6.14 13.74 -3.35
N GLY A 3 5.26 13.32 -4.26
CA GLY A 3 5.11 11.92 -4.67
C GLY A 3 4.32 10.99 -3.77
N LYS A 4 3.76 11.50 -2.65
CA LYS A 4 2.77 10.77 -1.86
C LYS A 4 1.38 11.32 -2.13
N ILE A 5 0.50 10.46 -2.61
CA ILE A 5 -0.91 10.78 -2.85
C ILE A 5 -1.70 10.13 -1.72
N MET A 6 -2.38 10.93 -0.91
CA MET A 6 -3.26 10.41 0.15
C MET A 6 -4.49 9.77 -0.49
N VAL A 7 -4.88 8.60 0.00
CA VAL A 7 -6.05 7.88 -0.47
C VAL A 7 -7.04 7.74 0.68
N SER A 8 -8.31 8.05 0.44
CA SER A 8 -9.37 7.85 1.42
C SER A 8 -9.60 6.37 1.67
N GLY A 9 -9.78 6.00 2.93
CA GLY A 9 -10.12 4.66 3.33
C GLY A 9 -10.00 4.46 4.83
N THR A 10 -10.47 3.31 5.29
CA THR A 10 -10.41 2.88 6.68
C THR A 10 -9.58 1.62 6.77
N VAL A 11 -8.83 1.48 7.87
CA VAL A 11 -7.98 0.32 8.13
C VAL A 11 -8.37 -0.31 9.45
N TYR A 12 -8.44 -1.63 9.49
CA TYR A 12 -8.70 -2.42 10.68
C TYR A 12 -7.58 -3.46 10.88
N ILE A 13 -7.26 -3.76 12.13
CA ILE A 13 -6.47 -4.92 12.54
C ILE A 13 -7.31 -5.72 13.51
N ASP A 14 -7.50 -7.02 13.25
CA ASP A 14 -8.24 -7.94 14.12
C ASP A 14 -9.60 -7.34 14.57
N ASN A 15 -10.37 -6.83 13.60
CA ASN A 15 -11.64 -6.12 13.78
C ASN A 15 -11.58 -4.78 14.54
N SER A 16 -10.39 -4.33 14.97
CA SER A 16 -10.20 -3.04 15.63
C SER A 16 -9.84 -1.96 14.61
N LYS A 17 -10.64 -0.90 14.55
CA LYS A 17 -10.39 0.24 13.65
C LYS A 17 -9.14 1.02 14.09
N LEU A 18 -8.27 1.33 13.15
CA LEU A 18 -7.12 2.21 13.37
C LEU A 18 -7.52 3.66 13.08
N GLU A 19 -7.92 4.40 14.12
CA GLU A 19 -8.47 5.76 13.99
C GLU A 19 -7.54 6.78 13.31
N ASN A 20 -6.22 6.55 13.41
CA ASN A 20 -5.21 7.46 12.86
C ASN A 20 -4.48 6.89 11.64
N ALA A 21 -4.95 5.76 11.09
CA ALA A 21 -4.31 5.15 9.94
C ALA A 21 -4.44 6.03 8.70
N VAL A 22 -3.32 6.25 8.03
CA VAL A 22 -3.28 7.03 6.78
C VAL A 22 -2.76 6.17 5.65
N ILE A 23 -3.48 6.16 4.54
CA ILE A 23 -3.15 5.40 3.33
C ILE A 23 -2.56 6.35 2.29
N PHE A 24 -1.43 5.96 1.70
CA PHE A 24 -0.80 6.70 0.61
C PHE A 24 -0.45 5.80 -0.57
N ILE A 25 -0.61 6.30 -1.78
CA ILE A 25 0.17 5.83 -2.93
C ILE A 25 1.52 6.54 -2.89
N HIS A 26 2.60 5.79 -2.80
CA HIS A 26 3.96 6.32 -2.84
C HIS A 26 4.55 6.04 -4.23
N VAL A 27 4.61 7.09 -5.05
CA VAL A 27 4.96 7.00 -6.47
C VAL A 27 6.48 6.82 -6.64
N LYS A 28 6.86 5.94 -7.55
CA LYS A 28 8.26 5.69 -7.93
C LYS A 28 9.01 6.97 -8.28
N GLY A 29 10.22 7.08 -7.76
CA GLY A 29 11.15 8.18 -8.00
C GLY A 29 11.04 9.34 -7.02
N TYR A 30 9.99 9.37 -6.19
CA TYR A 30 9.83 10.36 -5.13
C TYR A 30 10.17 9.75 -3.77
N GLY A 31 10.63 10.55 -2.81
CA GLY A 31 10.84 10.07 -1.44
C GLY A 31 11.80 8.87 -1.30
N ARG A 32 12.67 8.63 -2.30
CA ARG A 32 13.52 7.43 -2.47
C ARG A 32 12.75 6.12 -2.77
N ALA A 33 11.47 6.19 -3.12
CA ALA A 33 10.71 5.04 -3.60
C ALA A 33 11.30 4.53 -4.92
N ARG A 34 11.89 3.32 -4.89
CA ARG A 34 12.43 2.66 -6.09
C ARG A 34 11.35 2.07 -6.98
N ILE A 35 10.19 1.77 -6.39
CA ILE A 35 9.00 1.21 -7.04
C ILE A 35 7.76 1.85 -6.43
N THR A 36 6.69 1.96 -7.20
CA THR A 36 5.40 2.45 -6.71
C THR A 36 4.77 1.41 -5.79
N HIS A 37 4.32 1.81 -4.61
CA HIS A 37 3.73 0.94 -3.60
C HIS A 37 2.65 1.69 -2.80
N ILE A 38 1.86 0.95 -2.01
CA ILE A 38 0.89 1.53 -1.09
C ILE A 38 1.51 1.59 0.29
N ASP A 39 1.51 2.76 0.90
CA ASP A 39 1.96 3.00 2.26
C ASP A 39 0.74 3.03 3.19
N ILE A 40 0.80 2.36 4.33
CA ILE A 40 -0.19 2.49 5.40
C ILE A 40 0.55 2.88 6.67
N GLU A 41 0.25 4.05 7.21
CA GLU A 41 0.96 4.63 8.34
C GLU A 41 0.08 4.61 9.59
N ASP A 42 0.49 3.80 10.56
CA ASP A 42 -0.04 3.76 11.93
C ASP A 42 1.03 3.12 12.84
N PRO A 43 1.28 3.65 14.06
CA PRO A 43 2.28 3.09 14.96
C PRO A 43 1.98 1.66 15.45
N THR A 44 0.72 1.21 15.42
CA THR A 44 0.31 -0.14 15.86
C THR A 44 0.97 -1.25 15.05
N PHE A 45 1.25 -1.02 13.76
CA PHE A 45 1.89 -1.99 12.87
C PHE A 45 3.26 -2.47 13.36
N LYS A 46 3.99 -1.69 14.17
CA LYS A 46 5.26 -2.12 14.74
C LYS A 46 5.14 -3.38 15.61
N LYS A 47 3.95 -3.65 16.16
CA LYS A 47 3.67 -4.86 16.94
C LYS A 47 3.37 -6.07 16.05
N ILE A 48 3.02 -5.85 14.78
CA ILE A 48 2.63 -6.89 13.82
C ILE A 48 3.83 -7.27 12.95
N ILE A 49 4.48 -6.27 12.37
CA ILE A 49 5.62 -6.48 11.48
C ILE A 49 6.66 -5.38 11.65
N LEU A 50 7.86 -5.78 12.06
CA LEU A 50 8.96 -4.87 12.32
C LEU A 50 9.56 -4.31 11.01
N PRO A 51 10.20 -3.13 11.06
CA PRO A 51 10.97 -2.63 9.94
C PRO A 51 11.97 -3.68 9.45
N ARG A 52 12.10 -3.83 8.12
CA ARG A 52 12.97 -4.82 7.45
C ARG A 52 12.49 -6.28 7.56
N HIS A 53 11.33 -6.53 8.13
CA HIS A 53 10.62 -7.80 8.02
C HIS A 53 9.51 -7.68 6.97
N SER A 54 9.18 -8.80 6.34
CA SER A 54 8.12 -8.87 5.34
C SER A 54 7.26 -10.11 5.48
N ASP A 55 6.09 -10.09 4.87
CA ASP A 55 5.19 -11.22 4.69
C ASP A 55 4.69 -11.25 3.24
N TYR A 56 4.21 -12.41 2.80
CA TYR A 56 3.76 -12.65 1.42
C TYR A 56 2.42 -13.41 1.38
N PRO A 57 1.36 -12.87 1.99
CA PRO A 57 0.07 -13.53 2.00
C PRO A 57 -0.59 -13.59 0.63
N GLU A 58 -1.33 -14.67 0.38
CA GLU A 58 -2.30 -14.74 -0.71
C GLU A 58 -3.58 -14.00 -0.35
N ILE A 59 -4.08 -13.21 -1.29
CA ILE A 59 -5.28 -12.38 -1.12
C ILE A 59 -6.14 -12.39 -2.38
N GLU A 60 -7.40 -12.04 -2.21
CA GLU A 60 -8.30 -11.65 -3.29
C GLU A 60 -8.73 -10.19 -3.10
N TRP A 61 -8.16 -9.29 -3.90
CA TRP A 61 -8.51 -7.88 -3.94
C TRP A 61 -9.21 -7.57 -5.26
N ASN A 62 -10.53 -7.69 -5.26
CA ASN A 62 -11.37 -7.42 -6.43
C ASN A 62 -12.48 -6.39 -6.15
N SER A 63 -12.55 -5.87 -4.92
CA SER A 63 -13.61 -4.97 -4.44
C SER A 63 -13.03 -3.80 -3.63
N GLU A 64 -13.91 -2.96 -3.07
CA GLU A 64 -13.53 -1.85 -2.17
C GLU A 64 -12.94 -2.35 -0.85
N ILE A 65 -13.18 -3.62 -0.48
CA ILE A 65 -12.71 -4.26 0.73
C ILE A 65 -11.69 -5.33 0.37
N VAL A 66 -10.60 -5.41 1.13
CA VAL A 66 -9.65 -6.51 1.08
C VAL A 66 -9.28 -6.94 2.50
N SER A 67 -9.21 -8.25 2.72
CA SER A 67 -8.59 -8.83 3.92
C SER A 67 -7.21 -9.38 3.56
N ILE A 68 -6.22 -9.08 4.38
CA ILE A 68 -4.82 -9.42 4.19
C ILE A 68 -4.33 -10.08 5.48
N PRO A 69 -4.09 -11.40 5.50
CA PRO A 69 -3.47 -12.04 6.66
C PRO A 69 -2.01 -11.64 6.74
N VAL A 70 -1.54 -11.15 7.88
CA VAL A 70 -0.14 -10.73 8.08
C VAL A 70 0.34 -11.19 9.43
N ARG A 71 1.32 -12.09 9.47
CA ARG A 71 1.96 -12.56 10.72
C ARG A 71 0.96 -13.04 11.80
N GLY A 72 -0.13 -13.68 11.38
CA GLY A 72 -1.17 -14.20 12.28
C GLY A 72 -2.25 -13.18 12.67
N HIS A 73 -2.18 -11.96 12.14
CA HIS A 73 -3.19 -10.91 12.29
C HIS A 73 -3.98 -10.72 11.00
N GLU A 74 -5.21 -10.24 11.11
CA GLU A 74 -6.04 -9.89 9.96
C GLU A 74 -6.03 -8.36 9.75
N LEU A 75 -5.46 -7.93 8.61
CA LEU A 75 -5.53 -6.53 8.16
C LEU A 75 -6.66 -6.36 7.15
N VAL A 76 -7.62 -5.50 7.46
CA VAL A 76 -8.70 -5.15 6.53
C VAL A 76 -8.54 -3.71 6.06
N ILE A 77 -8.58 -3.50 4.75
CA ILE A 77 -8.56 -2.17 4.14
C ILE A 77 -9.87 -1.97 3.39
N ILE A 78 -10.53 -0.85 3.67
CA ILE A 78 -11.74 -0.42 2.97
C ILE A 78 -11.43 0.88 2.25
N SER A 79 -11.31 0.83 0.92
CA SER A 79 -11.06 2.01 0.09
C SER A 79 -11.62 1.80 -1.30
N GLN A 80 -12.60 2.63 -1.66
CA GLN A 80 -13.17 2.63 -3.01
C GLN A 80 -12.12 2.96 -4.08
N THR A 81 -11.20 3.88 -3.79
CA THR A 81 -10.12 4.26 -4.72
C THR A 81 -9.18 3.09 -4.94
N LEU A 82 -8.64 2.47 -3.87
CA LEU A 82 -7.73 1.33 -4.05
C LEU A 82 -8.43 0.14 -4.68
N GLY A 83 -9.68 -0.16 -4.30
CA GLY A 83 -10.45 -1.26 -4.87
C GLY A 83 -10.73 -1.10 -6.37
N LYS A 84 -10.77 0.13 -6.90
CA LYS A 84 -10.86 0.40 -8.35
C LYS A 84 -9.51 0.21 -9.05
N LEU A 85 -8.41 0.56 -8.39
CA LEU A 85 -7.07 0.56 -8.99
C LEU A 85 -6.38 -0.81 -8.90
N ILE A 86 -6.63 -1.57 -7.85
CA ILE A 86 -5.94 -2.82 -7.52
C ILE A 86 -6.93 -3.95 -7.73
N LYS A 87 -6.68 -4.75 -8.77
CA LYS A 87 -7.33 -6.04 -9.00
C LYS A 87 -6.26 -7.11 -8.91
N LEU A 88 -6.28 -7.93 -7.86
CA LEU A 88 -5.25 -8.92 -7.58
C LEU A 88 -5.89 -10.18 -7.02
N ASN A 89 -5.56 -11.32 -7.61
CA ASN A 89 -5.81 -12.64 -7.01
C ASN A 89 -4.46 -13.35 -6.98
N GLY A 90 -3.91 -13.52 -5.78
CA GLY A 90 -2.57 -14.06 -5.57
C GLY A 90 -1.83 -13.34 -4.44
N ASN A 91 -0.51 -13.48 -4.42
CA ASN A 91 0.29 -12.95 -3.31
C ASN A 91 0.48 -11.42 -3.37
N ILE A 92 0.51 -10.78 -2.21
CA ILE A 92 0.90 -9.38 -2.04
C ILE A 92 2.12 -9.30 -1.12
N TYR A 93 3.06 -8.40 -1.39
CA TYR A 93 4.17 -8.16 -0.49
C TYR A 93 3.72 -7.22 0.63
N VAL A 94 3.91 -7.59 1.90
CA VAL A 94 3.68 -6.71 3.04
C VAL A 94 5.01 -6.48 3.77
N GLY A 95 5.53 -5.25 3.74
CA GLY A 95 6.79 -4.89 4.39
C GLY A 95 6.59 -3.97 5.59
N GLY A 96 7.25 -4.27 6.71
CA GLY A 96 7.32 -3.35 7.84
C GLY A 96 8.21 -2.15 7.53
N LYS A 97 7.78 -0.96 7.96
CA LYS A 97 8.55 0.29 7.91
C LYS A 97 8.46 1.05 9.24
N GLY A 98 9.33 2.05 9.43
CA GLY A 98 9.45 2.76 10.71
C GLY A 98 8.15 3.43 11.23
N LYS A 99 7.18 3.71 10.37
CA LYS A 99 5.89 4.35 10.72
C LYS A 99 4.65 3.54 10.31
N GLY A 100 4.80 2.25 9.98
CA GLY A 100 3.67 1.46 9.50
C GLY A 100 4.11 0.30 8.63
N ILE A 101 3.36 0.03 7.57
CA ILE A 101 3.67 -0.97 6.55
C ILE A 101 3.63 -0.38 5.14
N PHE A 102 4.14 -1.14 4.18
CA PHE A 102 3.88 -0.91 2.78
C PHE A 102 3.47 -2.19 2.06
N LEU A 103 2.58 -2.05 1.09
CA LEU A 103 2.13 -3.11 0.20
C LEU A 103 2.87 -2.98 -1.13
N GLY A 104 3.72 -3.96 -1.42
CA GLY A 104 4.36 -4.10 -2.72
C GLY A 104 3.39 -4.73 -3.71
N LEU A 105 3.27 -4.12 -4.89
CA LEU A 105 2.32 -4.50 -5.93
C LEU A 105 3.02 -5.23 -7.07
N HIS A 106 2.29 -6.09 -7.79
CA HIS A 106 2.79 -6.65 -9.05
C HIS A 106 2.70 -5.63 -10.18
N LYS A 107 3.39 -5.93 -11.29
CA LYS A 107 3.59 -5.02 -12.43
C LYS A 107 2.27 -4.46 -12.98
N GLU A 108 1.22 -5.26 -13.03
CA GLU A 108 -0.09 -4.84 -13.55
C GLU A 108 -0.76 -3.81 -12.63
N GLN A 109 -0.77 -4.04 -11.33
CA GLN A 109 -1.36 -3.13 -10.35
C GLN A 109 -0.51 -1.85 -10.23
N ILE A 110 0.83 -1.97 -10.34
CA ILE A 110 1.72 -0.79 -10.42
C ILE A 110 1.32 0.10 -11.60
N LYS A 111 1.09 -0.47 -12.79
CA LYS A 111 0.71 0.30 -13.97
C LYS A 111 -0.58 1.08 -13.73
N SER A 112 -1.61 0.41 -13.21
CA SER A 112 -2.91 1.03 -12.87
C SER A 112 -2.76 2.18 -11.86
N VAL A 113 -1.98 1.98 -10.79
CA VAL A 113 -1.74 2.99 -9.76
C VAL A 113 -0.90 4.16 -10.30
N GLU A 114 0.12 3.90 -11.13
CA GLU A 114 0.93 4.94 -11.76
C GLU A 114 0.14 5.76 -12.79
N GLU A 115 -0.80 5.15 -13.53
CA GLU A 115 -1.72 5.86 -14.42
C GLU A 115 -2.65 6.81 -13.66
N TYR A 116 -3.20 6.35 -12.52
CA TYR A 116 -3.97 7.20 -11.62
C TYR A 116 -3.14 8.36 -11.07
N ALA A 117 -1.92 8.09 -10.62
CA ALA A 117 -1.02 9.12 -10.11
C ALA A 117 -0.66 10.16 -11.18
N ALA A 118 -0.42 9.73 -12.42
CA ALA A 118 -0.17 10.62 -13.55
C ALA A 118 -1.36 11.55 -13.85
N LYS A 119 -2.60 11.06 -13.76
CA LYS A 119 -3.82 11.89 -13.92
C LYS A 119 -3.93 12.97 -12.84
N LEU A 120 -3.33 12.75 -11.67
CA LEU A 120 -3.25 13.73 -10.59
C LEU A 120 -2.02 14.65 -10.69
N GLY A 121 -1.26 14.59 -11.80
CA GLY A 121 -0.08 15.42 -12.03
C GLY A 121 1.20 14.91 -11.35
N ILE A 122 1.20 13.67 -10.85
CA ILE A 122 2.33 13.05 -10.15
C ILE A 122 2.72 11.75 -10.87
N PRO A 123 3.27 11.82 -12.10
CA PRO A 123 3.70 10.64 -12.82
C PRO A 123 4.96 10.03 -12.19
N PRO A 124 5.19 8.72 -12.34
CA PRO A 124 6.44 8.09 -11.90
C PRO A 124 7.65 8.69 -12.61
N LEU A 125 8.72 8.97 -11.87
CA LEU A 125 9.94 9.49 -12.48
C LEU A 125 10.72 8.34 -13.14
N LYS A 126 11.26 8.61 -14.33
CA LYS A 126 12.25 7.74 -14.95
C LYS A 126 13.55 7.87 -14.16
N HIS A 127 14.22 6.74 -13.89
CA HIS A 127 15.60 6.81 -13.42
C HIS A 127 16.41 7.59 -14.47
N LYS A 128 17.04 8.69 -14.06
CA LYS A 128 18.16 9.22 -14.84
C LYS A 128 19.21 8.10 -14.83
N LYS A 129 19.58 7.58 -16.01
CA LYS A 129 20.83 6.85 -16.15
C LYS A 129 21.91 7.84 -15.69
N ILE A 130 22.51 7.56 -14.55
CA ILE A 130 23.75 8.21 -14.10
C ILE A 130 24.88 7.47 -14.82
#